data_AF-A0A090WMT8-F1
#
_entry.id   AF-A0A090WMT8-F1
#
_cell.length_a   1.000
_cell.length_b   1.000
_cell.length_c   1.000
_cell.angle_alpha   90.00
_cell.angle_beta   90.00
_cell.angle_gamma   90.00
#
_symmetry.space_group_name_H-M   'P 1'
#
loop_
_entity.id
_entity.type
_entity.pdbx_description
1 polymer ?
#
loop_
_entity_poly.entity_id
_entity_poly.type
_entity_poly.pdbx_seq_one_letter_code
_entity_poly.pdbx_strand_id
1 'polypeptide(L)' 'MASLSDLDTNGDLKFEIDFRTIYATVLNKWLDVNDEKVLNRSFNQLGFI' A
#
# COMPACT_ATOMS: atom_id res chain seq x y z
N MET A 1 9.54 11.80 -5.69
CA MET A 1 8.69 12.34 -4.60
C MET A 1 7.42 12.87 -5.24
N ALA A 2 6.26 12.71 -4.59
CA ALA A 2 4.98 13.16 -5.15
C ALA A 2 5.00 14.68 -5.40
N SER A 3 4.57 15.10 -6.60
CA SER A 3 4.59 16.50 -7.05
C SER A 3 3.29 16.83 -7.79
N LEU A 4 2.69 17.98 -7.48
CA LEU A 4 1.51 18.49 -8.18
C LEU A 4 1.83 18.95 -9.62
N SER A 5 3.12 19.06 -9.96
CA SER A 5 3.57 19.34 -11.32
C SER A 5 3.81 18.09 -12.17
N ASP A 6 3.68 16.89 -11.58
CA ASP A 6 3.91 15.60 -12.25
C ASP A 6 2.76 14.62 -11.95
N LEU A 7 1.67 14.82 -12.69
CA LEU A 7 0.42 14.08 -12.55
C LEU A 7 0.27 13.06 -13.69
N ASP A 8 -0.48 11.98 -13.45
CA ASP A 8 -0.81 11.00 -14.48
C ASP A 8 -1.81 11.59 -15.51
N THR A 9 -2.23 10.76 -16.48
CA THR A 9 -3.16 11.22 -17.53
C THR A 9 -4.54 11.63 -17.02
N ASN A 10 -4.91 11.21 -15.81
CA ASN A 10 -6.17 11.55 -15.15
C ASN A 10 -6.04 12.77 -14.23
N GLY A 11 -4.82 13.32 -14.07
CA GLY A 11 -4.55 14.42 -13.14
C GLY A 11 -4.32 13.97 -11.69
N ASP A 12 -4.13 12.68 -11.47
CA ASP A 12 -3.85 12.14 -10.14
C ASP A 12 -2.34 12.14 -9.85
N LEU A 13 -1.98 12.16 -8.57
CA LEU A 13 -0.59 11.99 -8.16
C LEU A 13 -0.08 10.61 -8.60
N LYS A 14 1.08 10.59 -9.25
CA LYS A 14 1.76 9.34 -9.61
C LYS A 14 2.30 8.66 -8.35
N PHE A 15 1.75 7.50 -8.02
CA PHE A 15 2.26 6.65 -6.94
C PHE A 15 2.87 5.38 -7.54
N GLU A 16 4.18 5.17 -7.36
CA GLU A 16 4.85 3.90 -7.73
C GLU A 16 4.68 2.80 -6.67
N ILE A 17 4.24 3.18 -5.47
CA ILE A 17 4.13 2.25 -4.34
C ILE A 17 2.80 1.51 -4.42
N ASP A 18 2.85 0.19 -4.38
CA ASP A 18 1.67 -0.64 -4.21
C ASP A 18 1.11 -0.46 -2.78
N PHE A 19 0.07 0.36 -2.64
CA PHE A 19 -0.58 0.61 -1.36
C PHE A 19 -1.13 -0.66 -0.69
N ARG A 20 -1.41 -1.72 -1.46
CA ARG A 20 -1.91 -2.99 -0.91
C ARG A 20 -0.85 -3.67 -0.04
N THR A 21 0.42 -3.52 -0.41
CA THR A 21 1.58 -3.98 0.38
C THR A 21 1.69 -3.21 1.70
N ILE A 22 1.38 -1.91 1.71
CA ILE A 22 1.33 -1.10 2.94
C ILE A 22 0.20 -1.59 3.84
N TYR A 23 -1.01 -1.76 3.29
CA TYR A 23 -2.16 -2.22 4.07
C TYR A 23 -1.94 -3.62 4.66
N ALA A 24 -1.38 -4.55 3.89
CA ALA A 24 -1.01 -5.87 4.40
C ALA A 24 -0.03 -5.77 5.59
N THR A 25 0.99 -4.90 5.48
CA THR A 25 1.98 -4.69 6.54
C THR A 25 1.36 -4.11 7.81
N VAL A 26 0.49 -3.11 7.71
CA VAL A 26 -0.17 -2.48 8.88
C VAL A 26 -1.15 -3.43 9.55
N LEU A 27 -2.00 -4.10 8.76
CA LEU A 27 -2.97 -5.08 9.26
C LEU A 27 -2.25 -6.19 10.04
N ASN A 28 -1.17 -6.72 9.48
CA ASN A 28 -0.43 -7.80 10.10
C ASN A 28 0.40 -7.33 11.32
N LYS A 29 1.24 -6.31 11.15
CA LYS A 29 2.26 -5.96 12.16
C LYS A 29 1.76 -5.02 13.27
N TRP A 30 0.69 -4.24 13.05
CA TRP A 30 0.18 -3.31 14.06
C TRP A 30 -1.15 -3.76 14.66
N LEU A 31 -2.02 -4.30 13.82
CA LEU A 31 -3.39 -4.64 14.22
C LEU A 31 -3.56 -6.14 14.53
N ASP A 32 -2.50 -6.94 14.36
CA ASP A 32 -2.45 -8.39 14.62
C ASP A 32 -3.66 -9.13 14.01
N VAL A 33 -4.03 -8.76 12.79
CA VAL A 33 -5.12 -9.38 12.03
C VAL A 33 -4.61 -10.02 10.76
N ASN A 34 -5.30 -11.09 10.34
CA ASN A 34 -5.00 -11.79 9.11
C ASN A 34 -5.33 -10.91 7.89
N ASP A 35 -4.30 -10.30 7.34
CA ASP A 35 -4.36 -9.41 6.19
C ASP A 35 -4.89 -10.09 4.93
N GLU A 36 -4.56 -11.36 4.70
CA GLU A 36 -5.02 -12.11 3.53
C GLU A 36 -6.55 -12.28 3.52
N LYS A 37 -7.15 -12.53 4.69
CA LYS A 37 -8.62 -12.63 4.83
C LYS A 37 -9.31 -11.30 4.60
N VAL A 38 -8.72 -10.19 5.05
CA VAL A 38 -9.28 -8.84 4.90
C VAL A 38 -9.17 -8.35 3.47
N LEU A 39 -8.01 -8.58 2.84
CA LEU A 39 -7.73 -8.12 1.48
C LEU A 39 -8.15 -9.14 0.40
N ASN A 40 -8.59 -10.33 0.81
CA ASN A 40 -8.99 -11.45 -0.04
C ASN A 40 -7.89 -11.88 -1.05
N ARG A 41 -6.63 -11.58 -0.73
CA ARG A 41 -5.43 -11.87 -1.52
C ARG A 41 -4.20 -11.66 -0.63
N SER A 42 -3.15 -12.43 -0.88
CA SER A 42 -1.85 -12.26 -0.24
C SER A 42 -1.04 -11.16 -0.94
N PHE A 43 -0.41 -10.30 -0.14
CA PHE A 43 0.50 -9.26 -0.61
C PHE A 43 1.80 -9.32 0.20
N ASN A 44 2.91 -8.95 -0.43
CA ASN A 44 4.18 -8.85 0.29
C ASN A 44 4.05 -7.87 1.46
N GLN A 45 4.82 -8.11 2.51
CA GLN A 45 4.96 -7.18 3.63
C GLN A 45 6.24 -6.36 3.45
N LEU A 46 6.19 -5.10 3.87
CA LEU A 46 7.32 -4.20 3.82
C LEU A 46 8.22 -4.43 5.04
N GLY A 47 9.53 -4.37 4.81
CA GLY A 47 10.57 -4.58 5.83
C GLY A 47 10.78 -3.40 6.77
N PHE A 48 9.72 -2.64 7.07
CA PHE A 48 9.73 -1.62 8.12
C PHE A 48 8.85 -2.07 9.28
N ILE A 49 9.09 -1.46 10.45
CA ILE A 49 8.68 -1.89 11.81
C ILE A 49 9.71 -2.81 12.44
#